data_AF-A0A3M1J3S7-F1
#
_entry.id   AF-A0A3M1J3S7-F1
#
_cell.length_a   1.000
_cell.length_b   1.000
_cell.length_c   1.000
_cell.angle_alpha   90.00
_cell.angle_beta   90.00
_cell.angle_gamma   90.00
#
_symmetry.space_group_name_H-M   'P 1'
#
loop_
_entity.id
_entity.type
_entity.pdbx_description
1 polymer ?
#
loop_
_entity_poly.entity_id
_entity_poly.type
_entity_poly.pdbx_seq_one_letter_code
_entity_poly.pdbx_strand_id
1 'polypeptide(L)'
;MVELAGKAKNLDAAKALLAQSLDNGQAWAKFTEWITAQGGDRRQLENPDLLPAAPLVQTVPAPRSGFVAAIDAAEVGKTGVDLGGGRAKKGDPIDYGVGIVFHAKIGSQLAAGDPLLTLHANNQAKLDAARARLLAAITWSDSPVAAPPHTLKIIE
;
A
#
# COMPACT_ATOMS: atom_id res chain seq x y z
N MET A 1 3.25 20.80 -6.85
CA MET A 1 4.22 21.35 -5.86
C MET A 1 5.41 22.01 -6.52
N VAL A 2 6.21 21.29 -7.34
CA VAL A 2 7.41 21.86 -7.99
C VAL A 2 7.09 23.11 -8.82
N GLU A 3 6.04 23.06 -9.63
CA GLU A 3 5.52 24.20 -10.40
C GLU A 3 5.10 25.37 -9.49
N LEU A 4 4.21 25.12 -8.53
CA LEU A 4 3.72 26.15 -7.60
C LEU A 4 4.84 26.78 -6.75
N ALA A 5 5.94 26.06 -6.51
CA ALA A 5 7.13 26.57 -5.84
C ALA A 5 8.07 27.37 -6.78
N GLY A 6 7.66 27.62 -8.03
CA GLY A 6 8.45 28.33 -9.04
C GLY A 6 9.68 27.54 -9.53
N LYS A 7 9.74 26.22 -9.29
CA LYS A 7 10.86 25.36 -9.68
C LYS A 7 10.66 24.67 -11.03
N ALA A 8 9.48 24.81 -11.63
CA ALA A 8 9.18 24.42 -12.99
C ALA A 8 8.21 25.42 -13.62
N LYS A 9 8.28 25.57 -14.94
CA LYS A 9 7.44 26.51 -15.69
C LYS A 9 5.97 26.07 -15.78
N ASN A 10 5.74 24.76 -15.74
CA ASN A 10 4.43 24.13 -15.86
C ASN A 10 4.49 22.69 -15.32
N LEU A 11 3.33 22.02 -15.30
CA LEU A 11 3.19 20.65 -14.81
C LEU A 11 4.06 19.64 -15.57
N ASP A 12 4.22 19.77 -16.88
CA ASP A 12 4.99 18.81 -17.67
C ASP A 12 6.50 18.95 -17.40
N ALA A 13 7.00 20.19 -17.30
CA ALA A 13 8.37 20.43 -16.86
C ALA A 13 8.61 19.91 -15.44
N ALA A 14 7.63 20.06 -14.54
CA ALA A 14 7.71 19.50 -13.19
C ALA A 14 7.79 17.97 -13.20
N LYS A 15 6.96 17.28 -14.00
CA LYS A 15 6.99 15.83 -14.14
C LYS A 15 8.33 15.33 -14.68
N ALA A 16 8.88 16.00 -15.69
CA ALA A 16 10.17 15.64 -16.26
C ALA A 16 11.31 15.75 -15.24
N LEU A 17 11.34 16.83 -14.44
CA LEU A 17 12.32 17.01 -13.37
C LEU A 17 12.20 15.92 -12.29
N LEU A 18 10.96 15.58 -11.89
CA LEU A 18 10.71 14.55 -10.89
C LEU A 18 11.11 13.16 -11.40
N ALA A 19 10.79 12.82 -12.66
CA ALA A 19 11.20 11.57 -13.28
C ALA A 19 12.73 11.45 -13.32
N GLN A 20 13.43 12.50 -13.75
CA GLN A 20 14.89 12.53 -13.74
C GLN A 20 15.47 12.29 -12.34
N SER A 21 14.88 12.89 -11.30
CA SER A 21 15.33 12.71 -9.91
C SER A 21 15.13 11.29 -9.40
N LEU A 22 14.15 10.54 -9.92
CA LEU A 22 13.96 9.13 -9.62
C LEU A 22 15.02 8.29 -10.35
N ASP A 23 15.22 8.55 -11.64
CA ASP A 23 16.09 7.74 -12.51
C ASP A 23 17.58 7.89 -12.18
N ASN A 24 18.01 9.07 -11.74
CA ASN A 24 19.43 9.35 -11.44
C ASN A 24 19.82 9.11 -9.97
N GLY A 25 18.89 8.59 -9.14
CA GLY A 25 19.14 8.27 -7.74
C GLY A 25 19.15 9.46 -6.77
N GLN A 26 18.91 10.69 -7.23
CA GLN A 26 18.85 11.87 -6.35
C GLN A 26 17.72 11.75 -5.31
N ALA A 27 16.58 11.18 -5.70
CA ALA A 27 15.46 10.95 -4.79
C ALA A 27 15.85 9.98 -3.65
N TRP A 28 16.55 8.90 -3.99
CA TRP A 28 17.04 7.94 -3.01
C TRP A 28 18.08 8.57 -2.07
N ALA A 29 19.08 9.26 -2.62
CA ALA A 29 20.10 9.94 -1.83
C ALA A 29 19.47 10.93 -0.83
N LYS A 30 18.47 11.70 -1.28
CA LYS A 30 17.78 12.65 -0.39
C LYS A 30 16.92 11.96 0.66
N PHE A 31 16.25 10.87 0.32
CA PHE A 31 15.51 10.05 1.28
C PHE A 31 16.44 9.48 2.36
N THR A 32 17.59 8.93 1.98
CA THR A 32 18.59 8.43 2.94
C THR A 32 19.13 9.53 3.87
N GLU A 33 19.47 10.69 3.31
CA GLU A 33 19.88 11.87 4.08
C GLU A 33 18.80 12.27 5.10
N TRP A 34 17.54 12.35 4.66
CA TRP A 34 16.41 12.74 5.50
C TRP A 34 16.16 11.80 6.67
N ILE A 35 16.15 10.48 6.43
CA ILE A 35 15.94 9.48 7.47
C ILE A 35 17.11 9.49 8.48
N THR A 36 18.35 9.56 7.99
CA THR A 36 19.54 9.57 8.84
C THR A 36 19.60 10.84 9.70
N ALA A 37 19.22 12.00 9.14
CA ALA A 37 19.20 13.27 9.86
C ALA A 37 18.21 13.30 11.04
N GLN A 38 17.21 12.42 11.06
CA GLN A 38 16.26 12.26 12.17
C GLN A 38 16.61 11.10 13.12
N GLY A 39 17.81 10.53 13.00
CA GLY A 39 18.27 9.42 13.84
C GLY A 39 17.77 8.04 13.41
N GLY A 40 17.22 7.91 12.20
CA GLY A 40 16.88 6.60 11.63
C GLY A 40 18.13 5.77 11.32
N ASP A 41 17.99 4.44 11.39
CA ASP A 41 19.07 3.52 11.08
C ASP A 41 19.21 3.32 9.57
N ARG A 42 20.28 3.88 8.99
CA ARG A 42 20.59 3.74 7.57
C ARG A 42 20.62 2.29 7.09
N ARG A 43 21.01 1.34 7.95
CA ARG A 43 21.06 -0.09 7.59
C ARG A 43 19.69 -0.63 7.20
N GLN A 44 18.61 -0.10 7.77
CA GLN A 44 17.24 -0.50 7.42
C GLN A 44 16.82 -0.03 6.02
N LEU A 45 17.48 1.00 5.48
CA LEU A 45 17.24 1.49 4.11
C LEU A 45 17.93 0.58 3.08
N GLU A 46 19.14 0.13 3.41
CA GLU A 46 19.95 -0.73 2.55
C GLU A 46 19.54 -2.21 2.68
N ASN A 47 18.97 -2.59 3.83
CA ASN A 47 18.45 -3.91 4.13
C ASN A 47 17.06 -3.80 4.81
N PRO A 48 15.96 -3.80 4.04
CA PRO A 48 14.61 -3.72 4.56
C PRO A 48 14.20 -4.87 5.49
N ASP A 49 14.89 -6.00 5.47
CA ASP A 49 14.61 -7.13 6.39
C ASP A 49 14.91 -6.79 7.86
N LEU A 50 15.62 -5.68 8.10
CA LEU A 50 15.86 -5.14 9.44
C LEU A 50 14.67 -4.31 9.98
N LEU A 51 13.65 -4.06 9.16
CA LEU A 51 12.41 -3.45 9.62
C LEU A 51 11.59 -4.46 10.45
N PRO A 52 10.71 -3.98 11.36
CA PRO A 52 9.80 -4.87 12.09
C PRO A 52 9.00 -5.75 11.13
N ALA A 53 8.96 -7.05 11.40
CA ALA A 53 8.24 -8.04 10.60
C ALA A 53 7.27 -8.83 11.46
N ALA A 54 6.06 -9.06 10.96
CA ALA A 54 5.10 -9.94 11.61
C ALA A 54 5.56 -11.42 11.56
N PRO A 55 5.33 -12.19 12.64
CA PRO A 55 5.67 -13.62 12.69
C PRO A 55 4.82 -14.49 11.75
N LEU A 56 3.63 -14.04 11.35
CA LEU A 56 2.76 -14.74 10.42
C LEU A 56 2.61 -13.92 9.15
N VAL A 57 3.05 -14.48 8.03
CA VAL A 57 2.90 -13.90 6.70
C VAL A 57 2.20 -14.92 5.82
N GLN A 58 0.99 -14.60 5.35
CA GLN A 58 0.19 -15.54 4.56
C GLN A 58 -0.45 -14.87 3.35
N THR A 59 -0.18 -15.42 2.18
CA THR A 59 -0.89 -15.09 0.95
C THR A 59 -2.29 -15.70 0.96
N VAL A 60 -3.29 -14.84 0.73
CA VAL A 60 -4.68 -15.22 0.57
C VAL A 60 -4.97 -15.33 -0.93
N PRO A 61 -5.38 -16.51 -1.43
CA PRO A 61 -5.71 -16.68 -2.84
C PRO A 61 -7.08 -16.09 -3.17
N ALA A 62 -7.29 -15.79 -4.44
CA ALA A 62 -8.60 -15.45 -4.99
C ALA A 62 -9.58 -16.64 -4.80
N PRO A 63 -10.74 -16.44 -4.17
CA PRO A 63 -11.69 -17.52 -3.90
C PRO A 63 -12.43 -17.99 -5.16
N ARG A 64 -12.38 -17.20 -6.24
CA ARG A 64 -13.06 -17.45 -7.50
C ARG A 64 -12.35 -16.75 -8.65
N SER A 65 -12.62 -17.18 -9.88
CA SER A 65 -12.21 -16.46 -11.09
C SER A 65 -13.16 -15.28 -11.37
N GLY A 66 -12.63 -14.21 -11.96
CA GLY A 66 -13.39 -13.02 -12.37
C GLY A 66 -12.52 -11.76 -12.39
N PHE A 67 -13.17 -10.60 -12.39
CA PHE A 67 -12.54 -9.29 -12.32
C PHE A 67 -12.80 -8.63 -10.97
N VAL A 68 -11.79 -7.99 -10.39
CA VAL A 68 -11.98 -7.18 -9.18
C VAL A 68 -12.74 -5.91 -9.56
N ALA A 69 -13.99 -5.82 -9.12
CA ALA A 69 -14.89 -4.71 -9.46
C ALA A 69 -14.81 -3.55 -8.48
N ALA A 70 -14.65 -3.85 -7.20
CA ALA A 70 -14.48 -2.86 -6.15
C ALA A 70 -13.70 -3.45 -4.97
N ILE A 71 -13.05 -2.57 -4.22
CA ILE A 71 -12.40 -2.88 -2.94
C ILE A 71 -12.86 -1.82 -1.94
N ASP A 72 -13.52 -2.23 -0.86
CA ASP A 72 -13.91 -1.32 0.22
C ASP A 72 -12.67 -0.86 0.99
N ALA A 73 -12.14 0.31 0.63
CA ALA A 73 -10.96 0.88 1.25
C ALA A 73 -11.15 1.22 2.73
N ALA A 74 -12.38 1.55 3.16
CA ALA A 74 -12.66 1.83 4.57
C ALA A 74 -12.56 0.55 5.41
N GLU A 75 -13.08 -0.57 4.88
CA GLU A 75 -12.98 -1.87 5.53
C GLU A 75 -11.54 -2.40 5.53
N VAL A 76 -10.77 -2.18 4.47
CA VAL A 76 -9.33 -2.45 4.45
C VAL A 76 -8.61 -1.67 5.54
N GLY A 77 -8.88 -0.37 5.67
CA GLY A 77 -8.28 0.49 6.70
C GLY A 77 -8.61 0.04 8.12
N LYS A 78 -9.90 -0.27 8.39
CA LYS A 78 -10.34 -0.80 9.69
C LYS A 78 -9.69 -2.15 10.01
N THR A 79 -9.60 -3.04 9.02
CA THR A 79 -8.92 -4.32 9.19
C THR A 79 -7.43 -4.13 9.54
N GLY A 80 -6.77 -3.14 8.94
CA GLY A 80 -5.40 -2.75 9.31
C GLY A 80 -5.27 -2.29 10.77
N VAL A 81 -6.25 -1.53 11.28
CA VAL A 81 -6.33 -1.15 12.70
C VAL A 81 -6.46 -2.40 13.58
N ASP A 82 -7.35 -3.32 13.24
CA ASP A 82 -7.61 -4.52 14.03
C ASP A 82 -6.42 -5.49 14.04
N LEU A 83 -5.68 -5.57 12.94
CA LEU A 83 -4.38 -6.27 12.87
C LEU A 83 -3.39 -5.70 13.89
N GLY A 84 -3.44 -4.39 14.15
CA GLY A 84 -2.55 -3.67 15.08
C GLY A 84 -1.75 -2.55 14.43
N GLY A 85 -1.92 -2.31 13.12
CA GLY A 85 -1.22 -1.26 12.37
C GLY A 85 -1.78 0.14 12.58
N GLY A 86 -2.81 0.28 13.42
CA GLY A 86 -3.44 1.55 13.73
C GLY A 86 -3.98 1.59 15.15
N ARG A 87 -4.60 2.72 15.50
CA ARG A 87 -5.09 2.99 16.85
C ARG A 87 -6.60 3.02 16.87
N ALA A 88 -7.22 2.28 17.80
CA ALA A 88 -8.65 2.40 18.05
C ALA A 88 -8.95 3.66 18.88
N LYS A 89 -8.05 4.00 19.81
CA LYS A 89 -8.08 5.24 20.60
C LYS A 89 -6.69 5.87 20.72
N LYS A 90 -6.65 7.15 21.06
CA LYS A 90 -5.39 7.88 21.26
C LYS A 90 -4.53 7.17 22.32
N GLY A 91 -3.25 6.96 21.99
CA GLY A 91 -2.28 6.34 22.88
C GLY A 91 -2.15 4.82 22.75
N ASP A 92 -3.01 4.14 21.98
CA ASP A 92 -2.82 2.72 21.71
C ASP A 92 -1.47 2.47 21.01
N PRO A 93 -0.76 1.38 21.37
CA PRO A 93 0.46 0.99 20.68
C PRO A 93 0.15 0.59 19.24
N ILE A 94 1.12 0.81 18.34
CA ILE A 94 1.08 0.32 16.96
C ILE A 94 2.10 -0.81 16.85
N ASP A 95 1.66 -1.91 16.24
CA ASP A 95 2.53 -2.96 15.76
C ASP A 95 2.99 -2.59 14.34
N TYR A 96 4.28 -2.30 14.16
CA TYR A 96 4.83 -1.87 12.88
C TYR A 96 5.14 -3.02 11.92
N GLY A 97 5.05 -4.28 12.38
CA GLY A 97 5.32 -5.46 11.55
C GLY A 97 4.09 -6.02 10.85
N VAL A 98 2.88 -5.64 11.28
CA VAL A 98 1.61 -6.10 10.69
C VAL A 98 1.15 -5.20 9.54
N GLY A 99 0.32 -5.74 8.66
CA GLY A 99 -0.13 -5.02 7.49
C GLY A 99 -0.79 -5.88 6.43
N ILE A 100 -1.18 -5.24 5.33
CA ILE A 100 -1.89 -5.86 4.21
C ILE A 100 -1.19 -5.43 2.91
N VAL A 101 -0.77 -6.40 2.11
CA VAL A 101 -0.16 -6.17 0.79
C VAL A 101 -1.14 -6.65 -0.27
N PHE A 102 -1.68 -5.73 -1.09
CA PHE A 102 -2.57 -6.08 -2.19
C PHE A 102 -1.79 -6.35 -3.48
N HIS A 103 -2.00 -7.52 -4.07
CA HIS A 103 -1.42 -7.93 -5.35
C HIS A 103 -2.34 -7.57 -6.53
N ALA A 104 -3.65 -7.56 -6.31
CA ALA A 104 -4.65 -7.17 -7.29
C ALA A 104 -5.16 -5.73 -7.09
N LYS A 105 -5.60 -5.10 -8.18
CA LYS A 105 -6.23 -3.77 -8.21
C LYS A 105 -7.62 -3.88 -8.84
N ILE A 106 -8.43 -2.82 -8.73
CA ILE A 106 -9.70 -2.74 -9.46
C ILE A 106 -9.41 -2.84 -10.97
N GLY A 107 -10.13 -3.74 -11.65
CA GLY A 107 -9.94 -4.10 -13.05
C GLY A 107 -9.02 -5.29 -13.30
N SER A 108 -8.28 -5.77 -12.28
CA SER A 108 -7.47 -6.99 -12.40
C SER A 108 -8.36 -8.20 -12.68
N GLN A 109 -8.01 -8.98 -13.71
CA GLN A 109 -8.55 -10.32 -13.94
C GLN A 109 -7.75 -11.33 -13.11
N LEU A 110 -8.44 -12.21 -12.40
CA LEU A 110 -7.84 -13.27 -11.60
C LEU A 110 -8.54 -14.60 -11.88
N ALA A 111 -7.78 -15.69 -11.84
CA ALA A 111 -8.29 -17.04 -11.69
C ALA A 111 -8.43 -17.42 -10.22
N ALA A 112 -9.33 -18.36 -9.91
CA ALA A 112 -9.40 -18.96 -8.58
C ALA A 112 -8.03 -19.56 -8.20
N GLY A 113 -7.51 -19.20 -7.03
CA GLY A 113 -6.17 -19.60 -6.59
C GLY A 113 -5.08 -18.55 -6.79
N ASP A 114 -5.28 -17.54 -7.65
CA ASP A 114 -4.29 -16.49 -7.88
C ASP A 114 -4.01 -15.66 -6.61
N PRO A 115 -2.80 -15.12 -6.43
CA PRO A 115 -2.48 -14.31 -5.25
C PRO A 115 -3.30 -13.01 -5.25
N LEU A 116 -4.21 -12.87 -4.27
CA LEU A 116 -5.07 -11.70 -4.13
C LEU A 116 -4.42 -10.63 -3.26
N LEU A 117 -4.00 -11.03 -2.07
CA LEU A 117 -3.33 -10.21 -1.07
C LEU A 117 -2.47 -11.06 -0.13
N THR A 118 -1.53 -10.43 0.58
CA THR A 118 -0.75 -11.05 1.66
C THR A 118 -1.03 -10.33 2.96
N LEU A 119 -1.31 -11.12 4.00
CA LEU A 119 -1.53 -10.67 5.37
C LEU A 119 -0.26 -10.82 6.19
N HIS A 120 0.11 -9.76 6.91
CA HIS A 120 1.13 -9.77 7.94
C HIS A 120 0.44 -9.61 9.29
N ALA A 121 0.50 -10.62 10.16
CA ALA A 121 -0.24 -10.67 11.42
C ALA A 121 0.61 -11.19 12.58
N ASN A 122 0.33 -10.69 13.79
CA ASN A 122 1.07 -11.09 14.99
C ASN A 122 0.49 -12.33 15.71
N ASN A 123 -0.71 -12.77 15.35
CA ASN A 123 -1.29 -14.02 15.84
C ASN A 123 -2.35 -14.57 14.87
N GLN A 124 -2.65 -15.86 15.04
CA GLN A 124 -3.53 -16.60 14.14
C GLN A 124 -4.98 -16.07 14.15
N ALA A 125 -5.53 -15.74 15.32
CA ALA A 125 -6.90 -15.26 15.43
C ALA A 125 -7.13 -13.95 14.66
N LYS A 126 -6.18 -13.01 14.75
CA LYS A 126 -6.22 -11.76 13.97
C LYS A 126 -6.05 -12.03 12.48
N LEU A 127 -5.18 -12.96 12.10
CA LEU A 127 -4.97 -13.35 10.70
C LEU A 127 -6.28 -13.86 10.09
N ASP A 128 -6.95 -14.79 10.76
CA ASP A 128 -8.19 -15.40 10.26
C ASP A 128 -9.34 -14.39 10.20
N ALA A 129 -9.48 -13.54 11.22
CA ALA A 129 -10.45 -12.45 11.22
C ALA A 129 -10.20 -11.45 10.08
N ALA A 130 -8.95 -11.03 9.88
CA ALA A 130 -8.58 -10.13 8.79
C ALA A 130 -8.83 -10.75 7.42
N ARG A 131 -8.52 -12.05 7.24
CA ARG A 131 -8.79 -12.78 5.99
C ARG A 131 -10.28 -12.74 5.65
N ALA A 132 -11.15 -13.07 6.60
CA ALA A 132 -12.59 -13.08 6.37
C ALA A 132 -13.12 -11.70 5.97
N ARG A 133 -12.69 -10.65 6.68
CA ARG A 133 -13.11 -9.27 6.41
C ARG A 133 -12.63 -8.76 5.07
N LEU A 134 -11.38 -9.02 4.69
CA LEU A 134 -10.83 -8.56 3.42
C LEU A 134 -11.42 -9.30 2.21
N LEU A 135 -11.73 -10.60 2.34
CA LEU A 135 -12.45 -11.32 1.28
C LEU A 135 -13.86 -10.75 1.08
N ALA A 136 -14.55 -10.37 2.16
CA ALA A 136 -15.86 -9.73 2.09
C ALA A 136 -15.79 -8.28 1.55
N ALA A 137 -14.65 -7.60 1.70
CA ALA A 137 -14.43 -6.23 1.21
C ALA A 137 -14.23 -6.15 -0.31
N ILE A 138 -14.16 -7.29 -1.01
CA ILE A 138 -13.88 -7.35 -2.46
C ILE A 138 -15.14 -7.73 -3.21
N THR A 139 -15.54 -6.87 -4.15
CA THR A 139 -16.63 -7.16 -5.09
C THR A 139 -16.06 -7.71 -6.38
N TRP A 140 -16.68 -8.78 -6.89
CA TRP A 140 -16.29 -9.45 -8.13
C TRP A 140 -17.26 -9.14 -9.27
N SER A 141 -16.74 -9.12 -10.49
CA SER A 141 -17.52 -9.03 -11.74
C SER A 141 -17.18 -10.20 -12.67
N ASP A 142 -18.17 -10.70 -13.38
CA ASP A 142 -18.01 -11.71 -14.44
C ASP A 142 -17.56 -11.10 -15.77
N SER A 143 -17.65 -9.78 -15.90
CA SER A 143 -17.24 -9.01 -17.08
C SER A 143 -16.09 -8.05 -16.76
N PRO A 144 -15.26 -7.67 -17.74
CA PRO A 144 -14.18 -6.72 -17.54
C PRO A 144 -14.62 -5.42 -16.88
N VAL A 145 -13.84 -4.93 -15.92
CA VAL A 145 -14.09 -3.66 -15.21
C VAL A 145 -12.98 -2.68 -15.55
N ALA A 146 -13.35 -1.47 -15.95
CA ALA A 146 -12.38 -0.39 -16.16
C ALA A 146 -11.87 0.12 -14.81
N ALA A 147 -10.54 0.21 -14.67
CA ALA A 147 -9.93 0.79 -13.48
C ALA A 147 -10.34 2.27 -13.36
N PRO A 148 -10.71 2.75 -12.15
CA PRO A 148 -11.03 4.16 -11.96
C PRO A 148 -9.79 5.03 -12.18
N PRO A 149 -9.95 6.27 -12.67
CA PRO A 149 -8.82 7.18 -12.83
C PRO A 149 -8.19 7.53 -11.48
N HIS A 150 -6.86 7.59 -11.41
CA HIS A 150 -6.13 8.00 -10.20
C HIS A 150 -6.32 9.49 -9.88
N THR A 151 -6.64 10.32 -10.86
CA THR A 151 -6.89 11.75 -10.71
C THR A 151 -8.18 12.11 -11.43
N LEU A 152 -9.17 12.63 -10.69
CA LEU A 152 -10.45 13.05 -11.26
C LEU A 152 -10.36 14.42 -11.92
N LYS A 153 -9.78 15.39 -11.21
CA LYS A 153 -9.51 16.74 -11.72
C LYS A 153 -8.41 17.42 -10.92
N ILE A 154 -7.76 18.39 -11.54
CA ILE A 154 -6.91 19.38 -10.87
C ILE A 154 -7.76 20.65 -10.74
N ILE A 155 -7.80 21.24 -9.54
CA ILE A 155 -8.47 22.52 -9.31
C ILE A 155 -7.36 23.57 -9.32
N GLU A 156 -7.47 24.52 -10.25
CA GLU A 156 -6.57 25.67 -10.39
C GLU A 156 -6.99 26.83 -9.50
#